data_AF-A0A8H6EE90-F1
#
_entry.id   AF-A0A8H6EE90-F1
#
_cell.length_a   1.000
_cell.length_b   1.000
_cell.length_c   1.000
_cell.angle_alpha   90.00
_cell.angle_beta   90.00
_cell.angle_gamma   90.00
#
_symmetry.space_group_name_H-M   'P 1'
#
loop_
_entity.id
_entity.type
_entity.pdbx_description
1 polymer ?
#
loop_
_entity_poly.entity_id
_entity_poly.type
_entity_poly.pdbx_seq_one_letter_code
_entity_poly.pdbx_strand_id
1 'polypeptide(L)'
;MPPWFYRRSISTDETRQIAASHYGDIIVNRWKKKSQDKRQSLLLEAIPNLCEKRWIIPRHGFTPEGKQFPPINIDGQMELRLLEIYHQLLLHWLSSEVLKTNPAVLFALLYNRTVYAPQDWASFDSRQLNSSFLFRHFDVDFSATCIVMYGLGYRQVVDWKAGPGHRADILGFPKAHLVLEAQAHLMVSIRRVVDSILQGIDESTPVAAENSVVELWSPYTNQAFSSPPSFSLANLISLAQTRLEATIDHLWLSQTEPAYMKRYILDMCHGGAYELTKDMGLDGWLYRESLKPSSLAGDRFRDNVAQGEDLPSKYDKALGALELLVWNDINRRCGLLGRTTPQRPGFSDIYTTTKKFQEQGPDILEVNRKSGLLSDLKYTFENELLDYCLANLQIKADIQQKPNTWPKVTIDHTLLFSILDNHLAKSNIKEKSRLYEVSSNLLSDLAASREMFPHWLEGNGLVESFSKHQESTGGILAGHQEGKCDGLEAEWFYRRRVSSRA
;
A
#
# COMPACT_ATOMS: atom_id res chain seq x y z
N MET A 1 -35.19 -0.70 -6.45
CA MET A 1 -33.93 -1.07 -7.10
C MET A 1 -33.75 -0.21 -8.35
N PRO A 2 -32.62 0.49 -8.52
CA PRO A 2 -32.43 1.38 -9.65
C PRO A 2 -32.27 0.64 -11.00
N PRO A 3 -32.72 1.22 -12.12
CA PRO A 3 -32.70 0.59 -13.45
C PRO A 3 -31.31 0.32 -14.05
N TRP A 4 -30.22 0.78 -13.44
CA TRP A 4 -28.85 0.55 -13.91
C TRP A 4 -28.25 -0.80 -13.48
N PHE A 5 -28.97 -1.57 -12.66
CA PHE A 5 -28.56 -2.91 -12.24
C PHE A 5 -28.71 -3.99 -13.32
N TYR A 6 -29.49 -3.74 -14.39
CA TYR A 6 -29.68 -4.66 -15.51
C TYR A 6 -29.25 -4.01 -16.83
N ARG A 7 -27.96 -4.05 -17.15
CA ARG A 7 -27.54 -4.00 -18.54
C ARG A 7 -26.34 -4.90 -18.81
N ARG A 8 -26.58 -5.95 -19.60
CA ARG A 8 -25.58 -6.72 -20.35
C ARG A 8 -24.61 -5.77 -21.04
N SER A 9 -23.31 -6.01 -20.90
CA SER A 9 -22.44 -6.17 -22.07
C SER A 9 -21.16 -6.94 -21.71
N ILE A 10 -21.19 -8.25 -21.96
CA ILE A 10 -19.98 -9.07 -22.19
C ILE A 10 -19.29 -8.64 -23.53
N SER A 11 -19.87 -7.70 -24.28
CA SER A 11 -19.39 -7.28 -25.61
C SER A 11 -18.37 -6.12 -25.62
N THR A 12 -18.02 -5.53 -24.46
CA THR A 12 -17.08 -4.38 -24.40
C THR A 12 -15.62 -4.77 -24.17
N ASP A 13 -15.32 -6.00 -23.76
CA ASP A 13 -13.92 -6.42 -23.55
C ASP A 13 -13.20 -6.78 -24.85
N GLU A 14 -13.91 -7.38 -25.81
CA GLU A 14 -13.35 -7.64 -27.15
C GLU A 14 -12.94 -6.33 -27.85
N THR A 15 -13.78 -5.28 -27.80
CA THR A 15 -13.48 -3.99 -28.45
C THR A 15 -12.27 -3.27 -27.83
N ARG A 16 -11.99 -3.48 -26.54
CA ARG A 16 -10.84 -2.87 -25.83
C ARG A 16 -9.53 -3.56 -26.17
N GLN A 17 -9.55 -4.89 -26.22
CA GLN A 17 -8.40 -5.69 -26.62
C GLN A 17 -8.08 -5.45 -28.11
N ILE A 18 -9.11 -5.25 -28.94
CA ILE A 18 -8.99 -4.89 -30.36
C ILE A 18 -8.36 -3.49 -30.54
N ALA A 19 -8.79 -2.46 -29.81
CA ALA A 19 -8.22 -1.11 -29.99
C ALA A 19 -6.74 -1.02 -29.59
N ALA A 20 -6.34 -1.67 -28.49
CA ALA A 20 -4.94 -1.71 -28.05
C ALA A 20 -4.05 -2.58 -28.96
N SER A 21 -4.58 -3.68 -29.51
CA SER A 21 -3.84 -4.57 -30.40
C SER A 21 -3.72 -4.06 -31.85
N HIS A 22 -4.71 -3.30 -32.34
CA HIS A 22 -4.71 -2.77 -33.72
C HIS A 22 -4.11 -1.36 -33.86
N TYR A 23 -4.06 -0.56 -32.78
CA TYR A 23 -3.54 0.81 -32.82
C TYR A 23 -2.40 1.08 -31.84
N GLY A 24 -1.88 0.05 -31.16
CA GLY A 24 -0.84 0.18 -30.13
C GLY A 24 0.32 1.08 -30.55
N ASP A 25 0.94 0.80 -31.70
CA ASP A 25 2.05 1.58 -32.24
C ASP A 25 1.68 3.04 -32.54
N ILE A 26 0.46 3.29 -33.03
CA ILE A 26 0.02 4.65 -33.35
C ILE A 26 -0.22 5.44 -32.07
N ILE A 27 -0.88 4.83 -31.08
CA ILE A 27 -1.08 5.42 -29.74
C ILE A 27 0.30 5.76 -29.16
N VAL A 28 1.23 4.81 -29.22
CA VAL A 28 2.60 4.97 -28.71
C VAL A 28 3.32 6.13 -29.36
N ASN A 29 3.34 6.14 -30.69
CA ASN A 29 4.03 7.15 -31.47
C ASN A 29 3.42 8.55 -31.29
N ARG A 30 2.10 8.68 -31.32
CA ARG A 30 1.42 9.98 -31.14
C ARG A 30 1.64 10.53 -29.73
N TRP A 31 1.55 9.69 -28.71
CA TRP A 31 1.73 10.12 -27.33
C TRP A 31 3.19 10.49 -27.01
N LYS A 32 4.16 9.68 -27.47
CA LYS A 32 5.60 9.99 -27.33
C LYS A 32 5.96 11.31 -28.02
N LYS A 33 5.39 11.61 -29.20
CA LYS A 33 5.63 12.86 -29.95
C LYS A 33 5.05 14.12 -29.31
N LYS A 34 4.04 14.02 -28.42
CA LYS A 34 3.49 15.19 -27.72
C LYS A 34 4.47 15.69 -26.65
N SER A 35 4.60 17.01 -26.51
CA SER A 35 5.31 17.64 -25.37
C SER A 35 4.55 17.41 -24.06
N GLN A 36 5.19 17.63 -22.91
CA GLN A 36 4.53 17.48 -21.60
C GLN A 36 3.28 18.37 -21.47
N ASP A 37 3.31 19.60 -21.96
CA ASP A 37 2.15 20.50 -21.93
C ASP A 37 1.01 20.00 -22.81
N LYS A 38 1.32 19.54 -24.04
CA LYS A 38 0.32 18.94 -24.94
C LYS A 38 -0.29 17.67 -24.36
N ARG A 39 0.50 16.87 -23.64
CA ARG A 39 0.02 15.69 -22.90
C ARG A 39 -0.92 16.11 -21.77
N GLN A 40 -0.54 17.12 -20.97
CA GLN A 40 -1.37 17.65 -19.90
C GLN A 40 -2.70 18.20 -20.40
N SER A 41 -2.70 19.01 -21.47
CA SER A 41 -3.93 19.55 -22.05
C SER A 41 -4.87 18.44 -22.52
N LEU A 42 -4.34 17.43 -23.23
CA LEU A 42 -5.14 16.28 -23.66
C LEU A 42 -5.71 15.50 -22.48
N LEU A 43 -4.91 15.27 -21.43
CA LEU A 43 -5.37 14.56 -20.22
C LEU A 43 -6.50 15.31 -19.51
N LEU A 44 -6.40 16.63 -19.38
CA LEU A 44 -7.43 17.46 -18.73
C LEU A 44 -8.70 17.60 -19.58
N GLU A 45 -8.56 17.54 -20.91
CA GLU A 45 -9.70 17.47 -21.83
C GLU A 45 -10.43 16.12 -21.72
N ALA A 46 -9.69 15.01 -21.71
CA ALA A 46 -10.24 13.67 -21.65
C ALA A 46 -10.78 13.30 -20.26
N ILE A 47 -10.12 13.76 -19.20
CA ILE A 47 -10.46 13.51 -17.80
C ILE A 47 -10.56 14.86 -17.09
N PRO A 48 -11.73 15.53 -17.17
CA PRO A 48 -11.97 16.74 -16.43
C PRO A 48 -11.73 16.49 -14.95
N ASN A 49 -10.98 17.38 -14.29
CA ASN A 49 -10.65 17.32 -12.86
C ASN A 49 -9.63 16.22 -12.47
N LEU A 50 -8.85 15.69 -13.41
CA LEU A 50 -7.68 14.87 -13.09
C LEU A 50 -6.71 15.67 -12.20
N CYS A 51 -6.36 15.12 -11.03
CA CYS A 51 -5.47 15.80 -10.10
C CYS A 51 -4.14 16.15 -10.78
N GLU A 52 -3.68 17.39 -10.62
CA GLU A 52 -2.43 17.82 -11.23
C GLU A 52 -1.22 17.16 -10.58
N LYS A 53 -1.18 17.11 -9.24
CA LYS A 53 -0.01 16.73 -8.45
C LYS A 53 -0.07 15.29 -7.99
N ARG A 54 1.09 14.66 -7.83
CA ARG A 54 1.24 13.38 -7.12
C ARG A 54 0.92 13.50 -5.62
N TRP A 55 0.76 12.33 -5.00
CA TRP A 55 0.65 12.15 -3.54
C TRP A 55 -0.62 12.74 -2.95
N ILE A 56 -1.76 12.35 -3.54
CA ILE A 56 -3.08 12.89 -3.21
C ILE A 56 -3.46 12.62 -1.75
N ILE A 57 -3.24 11.40 -1.24
CA ILE A 57 -3.62 11.01 0.13
C ILE A 57 -2.97 11.91 1.20
N PRO A 58 -1.63 12.05 1.27
CA PRO A 58 -1.01 12.97 2.23
C PRO A 58 -1.53 14.40 2.09
N ARG A 59 -1.64 14.91 0.86
CA ARG A 59 -2.05 16.29 0.59
C ARG A 59 -3.49 16.55 1.02
N HIS A 60 -4.39 15.61 0.77
CA HIS A 60 -5.79 15.71 1.19
C HIS A 60 -5.88 15.74 2.73
N GLY A 61 -5.10 14.91 3.43
CA GLY A 61 -5.03 14.94 4.89
C GLY A 61 -4.53 16.27 5.50
N PHE A 62 -3.98 17.18 4.68
CA PHE A 62 -3.60 18.53 5.14
C PHE A 62 -4.71 19.56 5.01
N THR A 63 -5.74 19.31 4.20
CA THR A 63 -6.85 20.26 3.98
C THR A 63 -7.89 20.17 5.10
N PRO A 64 -8.72 21.21 5.30
CA PRO A 64 -9.85 21.14 6.23
C PRO A 64 -10.78 19.95 5.94
N GLU A 65 -11.07 19.68 4.66
CA GLU A 65 -11.96 18.60 4.21
C GLU A 65 -11.41 17.20 4.52
N GLY A 66 -10.08 17.02 4.47
CA GLY A 66 -9.44 15.76 4.85
C GLY A 66 -9.24 15.58 6.35
N LYS A 67 -9.35 16.66 7.14
CA LYS A 67 -9.21 16.61 8.61
C LYS A 67 -10.54 16.53 9.35
N GLN A 68 -11.60 17.06 8.76
CA GLN A 68 -12.89 17.23 9.42
C GLN A 68 -13.95 16.29 8.83
N PHE A 69 -14.92 15.94 9.67
CA PHE A 69 -16.15 15.32 9.18
C PHE A 69 -16.94 16.35 8.37
N PRO A 70 -17.57 15.95 7.26
CA PRO A 70 -18.49 16.84 6.58
C PRO A 70 -19.58 17.26 7.56
N PRO A 71 -19.98 18.54 7.57
CA PRO A 71 -21.02 19.02 8.46
C PRO A 71 -22.34 18.28 8.19
N ILE A 72 -23.14 18.16 9.25
CA ILE A 72 -24.50 17.65 9.14
C ILE A 72 -25.39 18.85 8.79
N ASN A 73 -26.10 18.76 7.67
CA ASN A 73 -27.05 19.77 7.26
C ASN A 73 -28.29 19.81 8.17
N ILE A 74 -29.17 20.79 7.93
CA ILE A 74 -30.38 21.02 8.75
C ILE A 74 -31.32 19.79 8.74
N ASP A 75 -31.27 18.98 7.68
CA ASP A 75 -32.08 17.77 7.51
C ASP A 75 -31.47 16.53 8.19
N GLY A 76 -30.36 16.68 8.92
CA GLY A 76 -29.67 15.59 9.59
C GLY A 76 -28.84 14.70 8.65
N GLN A 77 -28.65 15.12 7.39
CA GLN A 77 -27.82 14.43 6.41
C GLN A 77 -26.41 15.02 6.36
N MET A 78 -25.42 14.18 6.07
CA MET A 78 -24.05 14.63 5.91
C MET A 78 -23.92 15.36 4.57
N GLU A 79 -23.30 16.55 4.56
CA GLU A 79 -23.04 17.24 3.30
C GLU A 79 -22.15 16.40 2.39
N LEU A 80 -22.56 16.24 1.13
CA LEU A 80 -21.83 15.46 0.15
C LEU A 80 -20.47 16.10 -0.13
N ARG A 81 -19.43 15.27 -0.13
CA ARG A 81 -18.10 15.72 -0.53
C ARG A 81 -18.08 16.09 -2.02
N LEU A 82 -17.18 17.00 -2.39
CA LEU A 82 -16.98 17.41 -3.78
C LEU A 82 -16.64 16.20 -4.66
N LEU A 83 -17.44 15.98 -5.72
CA LEU A 83 -17.30 14.84 -6.63
C LEU A 83 -15.91 14.76 -7.29
N GLU A 84 -15.25 15.89 -7.50
CA GLU A 84 -13.88 15.94 -7.98
C GLU A 84 -12.92 15.24 -7.00
N ILE A 85 -12.96 15.62 -5.72
CA ILE A 85 -12.09 15.03 -4.69
C ILE A 85 -12.38 13.54 -4.54
N TYR A 86 -13.66 13.17 -4.63
CA TYR A 86 -14.10 11.77 -4.58
C TYR A 86 -13.37 10.91 -5.63
N HIS A 87 -13.41 11.30 -6.91
CA HIS A 87 -12.72 10.56 -7.98
C HIS A 87 -11.19 10.57 -7.82
N GLN A 88 -10.62 11.70 -7.37
CA GLN A 88 -9.18 11.79 -7.10
C GLN A 88 -8.75 10.84 -5.97
N LEU A 89 -9.60 10.61 -4.97
CA LEU A 89 -9.32 9.67 -3.88
C LEU A 89 -9.54 8.21 -4.28
N LEU A 90 -10.49 7.92 -5.17
CA LEU A 90 -10.68 6.58 -5.73
C LEU A 90 -9.43 6.08 -6.47
N LEU A 91 -8.77 6.97 -7.20
CA LEU A 91 -7.56 6.68 -7.97
C LEU A 91 -6.40 7.57 -7.53
N HIS A 92 -6.07 7.55 -6.24
CA HIS A 92 -5.11 8.49 -5.64
C HIS A 92 -3.66 8.40 -6.18
N TRP A 93 -3.36 7.33 -6.93
CA TRP A 93 -2.10 7.11 -7.62
C TRP A 93 -2.09 7.64 -9.07
N LEU A 94 -3.25 8.02 -9.61
CA LEU A 94 -3.42 8.56 -10.96
C LEU A 94 -3.40 10.09 -10.93
N SER A 95 -2.42 10.70 -11.59
CA SER A 95 -2.33 12.16 -11.71
C SER A 95 -1.75 12.61 -13.04
N SER A 96 -2.03 13.86 -13.40
CA SER A 96 -1.48 14.48 -14.62
C SER A 96 0.04 14.51 -14.58
N GLU A 97 0.64 14.85 -13.43
CA GLU A 97 2.10 14.80 -13.24
C GLU A 97 2.69 13.41 -13.53
N VAL A 98 2.00 12.32 -13.16
CA VAL A 98 2.49 10.96 -13.45
C VAL A 98 2.49 10.70 -14.96
N LEU A 99 1.33 10.89 -15.60
CA LEU A 99 1.13 10.49 -16.99
C LEU A 99 1.88 11.39 -17.98
N LYS A 100 2.02 12.69 -17.70
CA LYS A 100 2.70 13.63 -18.62
C LYS A 100 4.23 13.48 -18.60
N THR A 101 4.80 13.17 -17.43
CA THR A 101 6.25 13.18 -17.20
C THR A 101 6.98 12.06 -17.94
N ASN A 102 6.50 10.82 -17.78
CA ASN A 102 7.06 9.67 -18.50
C ASN A 102 6.00 9.12 -19.48
N PRO A 103 6.22 9.21 -20.81
CA PRO A 103 5.27 8.72 -21.78
C PRO A 103 5.02 7.21 -21.67
N ALA A 104 5.98 6.43 -21.14
CA ALA A 104 5.83 4.99 -21.00
C ALA A 104 4.74 4.57 -19.99
N VAL A 105 4.44 5.42 -19.01
CA VAL A 105 3.50 5.09 -17.92
C VAL A 105 2.08 4.92 -18.41
N LEU A 106 1.64 5.74 -19.37
CA LEU A 106 0.31 5.60 -19.96
C LEU A 106 0.18 4.26 -20.69
N PHE A 107 1.22 3.80 -21.40
CA PHE A 107 1.17 2.51 -22.09
C PHE A 107 1.22 1.34 -21.13
N ALA A 108 2.04 1.43 -20.09
CA ALA A 108 2.08 0.41 -19.04
C ALA A 108 0.71 0.29 -18.35
N LEU A 109 0.05 1.41 -18.06
CA LEU A 109 -1.32 1.42 -17.55
C LEU A 109 -2.30 0.76 -18.52
N LEU A 110 -2.29 1.17 -19.79
CA LEU A 110 -3.14 0.65 -20.85
C LEU A 110 -2.99 -0.86 -21.00
N TYR A 111 -1.75 -1.32 -21.16
CA TYR A 111 -1.40 -2.72 -21.33
C TYR A 111 -1.88 -3.54 -20.12
N ASN A 112 -1.45 -3.18 -18.92
CA ASN A 112 -1.74 -3.99 -17.73
C ASN A 112 -3.24 -3.96 -17.33
N ARG A 113 -3.98 -2.89 -17.64
CA ARG A 113 -5.44 -2.85 -17.39
C ARG A 113 -6.29 -3.46 -18.49
N THR A 114 -5.69 -3.88 -19.62
CA THR A 114 -6.40 -4.56 -20.72
C THR A 114 -6.01 -6.03 -20.87
N VAL A 115 -4.77 -6.40 -20.51
CA VAL A 115 -4.30 -7.79 -20.57
C VAL A 115 -4.83 -8.63 -19.42
N TYR A 116 -4.99 -8.02 -18.24
CA TYR A 116 -5.48 -8.70 -17.04
C TYR A 116 -6.93 -8.36 -16.76
N ALA A 117 -7.66 -9.31 -16.21
CA ALA A 117 -9.07 -9.14 -15.96
C ALA A 117 -9.32 -8.30 -14.69
N PRO A 118 -10.47 -7.63 -14.56
CA PRO A 118 -10.73 -6.76 -13.41
C PRO A 118 -10.65 -7.46 -12.04
N GLN A 119 -10.96 -8.76 -11.98
CA GLN A 119 -10.82 -9.55 -10.76
C GLN A 119 -9.36 -9.72 -10.30
N ASP A 120 -8.40 -9.76 -11.22
CA ASP A 120 -6.98 -9.89 -10.90
C ASP A 120 -6.46 -8.63 -10.18
N TRP A 121 -7.14 -7.50 -10.40
CA TRP A 121 -6.85 -6.22 -9.79
C TRP A 121 -7.59 -5.96 -8.48
N ALA A 122 -8.60 -6.76 -8.13
CA ALA A 122 -9.54 -6.44 -7.05
C ALA A 122 -8.84 -6.28 -5.69
N SER A 123 -7.90 -7.16 -5.36
CA SER A 123 -7.12 -7.08 -4.11
C SER A 123 -6.26 -5.82 -4.06
N PHE A 124 -5.58 -5.48 -5.16
CA PHE A 124 -4.80 -4.25 -5.28
C PHE A 124 -5.68 -3.00 -5.13
N ASP A 125 -6.77 -2.91 -5.88
CA ASP A 125 -7.67 -1.75 -5.89
C ASP A 125 -8.33 -1.58 -4.51
N SER A 126 -8.72 -2.68 -3.85
CA SER A 126 -9.21 -2.68 -2.46
C SER A 126 -8.17 -2.13 -1.48
N ARG A 127 -6.90 -2.52 -1.62
CA ARG A 127 -5.80 -2.03 -0.78
C ARG A 127 -5.55 -0.55 -0.98
N GLN A 128 -5.58 -0.04 -2.21
CA GLN A 128 -5.39 1.40 -2.48
C GLN A 128 -6.45 2.26 -1.76
N LEU A 129 -7.66 1.73 -1.57
CA LEU A 129 -8.74 2.44 -0.90
C LEU A 129 -8.65 2.40 0.64
N ASN A 130 -7.80 1.56 1.23
CA ASN A 130 -7.77 1.33 2.68
C ASN A 130 -7.65 2.62 3.49
N SER A 131 -6.66 3.48 3.19
CA SER A 131 -6.48 4.72 3.95
C SER A 131 -7.72 5.61 3.82
N SER A 132 -8.17 5.92 2.61
CA SER A 132 -9.34 6.77 2.40
C SER A 132 -10.63 6.21 3.02
N PHE A 133 -10.80 4.89 3.00
CA PHE A 133 -11.92 4.22 3.63
C PHE A 133 -11.87 4.32 5.16
N LEU A 134 -10.71 4.03 5.77
CA LEU A 134 -10.50 4.12 7.22
C LEU A 134 -10.66 5.55 7.75
N PHE A 135 -10.22 6.55 6.98
CA PHE A 135 -10.40 7.97 7.30
C PHE A 135 -11.77 8.53 6.90
N ARG A 136 -12.70 7.67 6.42
CA ARG A 136 -14.07 8.06 6.04
C ARG A 136 -14.09 9.24 5.06
N HIS A 137 -13.18 9.19 4.09
CA HIS A 137 -13.16 10.16 2.99
C HIS A 137 -14.23 9.87 1.93
N PHE A 138 -14.89 8.72 2.01
CA PHE A 138 -15.97 8.33 1.10
C PHE A 138 -17.30 8.29 1.84
N ASP A 139 -18.34 8.81 1.19
CA ASP A 139 -19.72 8.63 1.59
C ASP A 139 -20.20 7.30 0.98
N VAL A 140 -20.42 6.29 1.82
CA VAL A 140 -20.77 4.93 1.37
C VAL A 140 -22.11 4.47 1.95
N ASP A 141 -22.91 3.84 1.11
CA ASP A 141 -24.15 3.20 1.53
C ASP A 141 -23.86 1.85 2.18
N PHE A 142 -24.51 1.61 3.33
CA PHE A 142 -24.44 0.33 4.00
C PHE A 142 -25.44 -0.68 3.43
N SER A 143 -24.95 -1.88 3.13
CA SER A 143 -25.75 -3.07 2.92
C SER A 143 -25.11 -4.23 3.69
N ALA A 144 -25.94 -5.12 4.24
CA ALA A 144 -25.48 -6.33 4.92
C ALA A 144 -24.93 -7.40 3.95
N THR A 145 -25.06 -7.17 2.64
CA THR A 145 -24.54 -8.05 1.60
C THR A 145 -23.05 -7.86 1.39
N CYS A 146 -22.41 -8.89 0.86
CA CYS A 146 -21.04 -8.85 0.36
C CYS A 146 -21.02 -9.05 -1.16
N ILE A 147 -19.86 -8.80 -1.76
CA ILE A 147 -19.61 -8.99 -3.18
C ILE A 147 -18.39 -9.90 -3.34
N VAL A 148 -18.49 -10.89 -4.21
CA VAL A 148 -17.38 -11.77 -4.58
C VAL A 148 -16.33 -11.01 -5.40
N MET A 149 -15.07 -11.10 -5.00
CA MET A 149 -13.96 -10.33 -5.57
C MET A 149 -12.97 -11.14 -6.40
N TYR A 150 -13.30 -12.38 -6.75
CA TYR A 150 -12.44 -13.27 -7.52
C TYR A 150 -13.20 -14.16 -8.51
N GLY A 151 -12.46 -14.74 -9.46
CA GLY A 151 -12.91 -15.82 -10.33
C GLY A 151 -14.16 -15.49 -11.17
N LEU A 152 -14.88 -16.54 -11.57
CA LEU A 152 -16.11 -16.41 -12.38
C LEU A 152 -17.27 -15.77 -11.61
N GLY A 153 -17.23 -15.81 -10.27
CA GLY A 153 -18.21 -15.19 -9.40
C GLY A 153 -17.99 -13.69 -9.20
N TYR A 154 -16.95 -13.09 -9.78
CA TYR A 154 -16.63 -11.68 -9.61
C TYR A 154 -17.86 -10.78 -9.81
N ARG A 155 -18.13 -9.88 -8.84
CA ARG A 155 -19.31 -8.98 -8.76
C ARG A 155 -20.63 -9.64 -8.33
N GLN A 156 -20.64 -10.94 -8.04
CA GLN A 156 -21.82 -11.60 -7.51
C GLN A 156 -22.09 -11.12 -6.08
N VAL A 157 -23.36 -10.77 -5.82
CA VAL A 157 -23.84 -10.43 -4.48
C VAL A 157 -24.09 -11.71 -3.69
N VAL A 158 -23.55 -11.78 -2.48
CA VAL A 158 -23.65 -12.94 -1.58
C VAL A 158 -23.86 -12.47 -0.15
N ASP A 159 -24.34 -13.36 0.71
CA ASP A 159 -24.39 -13.08 2.15
C ASP A 159 -23.00 -13.14 2.78
N TRP A 160 -22.81 -12.40 3.87
CA TRP A 160 -21.56 -12.44 4.63
C TRP A 160 -21.30 -13.84 5.20
N LYS A 161 -20.07 -14.31 5.04
CA LYS A 161 -19.55 -15.54 5.63
C LYS A 161 -18.14 -15.28 6.14
N ALA A 162 -17.87 -15.66 7.39
CA ALA A 162 -16.60 -15.38 8.07
C ALA A 162 -15.37 -15.86 7.30
N GLY A 163 -15.36 -17.11 6.82
CA GLY A 163 -14.22 -17.70 6.10
C GLY A 163 -13.85 -16.90 4.84
N PRO A 164 -14.77 -16.79 3.85
CA PRO A 164 -14.54 -15.98 2.66
C PRO A 164 -14.25 -14.50 2.95
N GLY A 165 -14.87 -13.91 3.97
CA GLY A 165 -14.59 -12.53 4.38
C GLY A 165 -13.15 -12.35 4.86
N HIS A 166 -12.70 -13.22 5.77
CA HIS A 166 -11.32 -13.18 6.29
C HIS A 166 -10.27 -13.54 5.24
N ARG A 167 -10.63 -14.21 4.13
CA ARG A 167 -9.72 -14.41 2.98
C ARG A 167 -9.75 -13.27 1.96
N ALA A 168 -10.63 -12.29 2.16
CA ALA A 168 -10.95 -11.25 1.18
C ALA A 168 -11.51 -11.77 -0.16
N ASP A 169 -12.00 -13.02 -0.18
CA ASP A 169 -12.75 -13.63 -1.28
C ASP A 169 -14.06 -12.88 -1.54
N ILE A 170 -14.66 -12.39 -0.46
CA ILE A 170 -15.81 -11.49 -0.49
C ILE A 170 -15.45 -10.21 0.26
N LEU A 171 -15.98 -9.08 -0.21
CA LEU A 171 -15.87 -7.80 0.48
C LEU A 171 -17.25 -7.28 0.84
N GLY A 172 -17.37 -6.65 2.02
CA GLY A 172 -18.58 -5.94 2.42
C GLY A 172 -18.99 -4.91 1.35
N PHE A 173 -20.29 -4.80 1.09
CA PHE A 173 -20.83 -3.95 0.01
C PHE A 173 -20.23 -2.53 -0.04
N PRO A 174 -20.09 -1.77 1.07
CA PRO A 174 -19.56 -0.40 1.02
C PRO A 174 -18.18 -0.32 0.37
N LYS A 175 -17.26 -1.22 0.76
CA LYS A 175 -15.91 -1.24 0.23
C LYS A 175 -15.86 -1.83 -1.18
N ALA A 176 -16.64 -2.88 -1.42
CA ALA A 176 -16.70 -3.52 -2.72
C ALA A 176 -17.23 -2.59 -3.81
N HIS A 177 -18.24 -1.76 -3.49
CA HIS A 177 -18.76 -0.73 -4.37
C HIS A 177 -17.66 0.23 -4.83
N LEU A 178 -16.85 0.74 -3.90
CA LEU A 178 -15.74 1.65 -4.22
C LEU A 178 -14.69 1.01 -5.15
N VAL A 179 -14.37 -0.27 -4.95
CA VAL A 179 -13.45 -1.00 -5.84
C VAL A 179 -14.00 -1.07 -7.26
N LEU A 180 -15.26 -1.48 -7.40
CA LEU A 180 -15.91 -1.60 -8.71
C LEU A 180 -16.06 -0.24 -9.40
N GLU A 181 -16.37 0.80 -8.62
CA GLU A 181 -16.46 2.16 -9.12
C GLU A 181 -15.10 2.70 -9.55
N ALA A 182 -14.04 2.51 -8.76
CA ALA A 182 -12.68 2.92 -9.12
C ALA A 182 -12.23 2.26 -10.43
N GLN A 183 -12.48 0.96 -10.58
CA GLN A 183 -12.17 0.23 -11.81
C GLN A 183 -12.97 0.75 -13.02
N ALA A 184 -14.28 0.97 -12.86
CA ALA A 184 -15.11 1.49 -13.92
C ALA A 184 -14.67 2.91 -14.32
N HIS A 185 -14.42 3.78 -13.34
CA HIS A 185 -13.95 5.14 -13.54
C HIS A 185 -12.58 5.18 -14.26
N LEU A 186 -11.66 4.31 -13.86
CA LEU A 186 -10.36 4.15 -14.51
C LEU A 186 -10.52 3.75 -15.99
N MET A 187 -11.33 2.73 -16.28
CA MET A 187 -11.50 2.24 -17.65
C MET A 187 -12.19 3.26 -18.56
N VAL A 188 -13.18 4.00 -18.04
CA VAL A 188 -13.80 5.11 -18.78
C VAL A 188 -12.77 6.22 -19.06
N SER A 189 -11.97 6.57 -18.06
CA SER A 189 -10.95 7.61 -18.17
C SER A 189 -9.87 7.26 -19.20
N ILE A 190 -9.33 6.04 -19.13
CA ILE A 190 -8.35 5.53 -20.08
C ILE A 190 -8.91 5.52 -21.49
N ARG A 191 -10.15 5.06 -21.68
CA ARG A 191 -10.81 5.06 -23.00
C ARG A 191 -10.87 6.46 -23.59
N ARG A 192 -11.33 7.46 -22.83
CA ARG A 192 -11.39 8.86 -23.31
C ARG A 192 -10.02 9.38 -23.74
N VAL A 193 -8.97 9.06 -22.98
CA VAL A 193 -7.60 9.44 -23.35
C VAL A 193 -7.17 8.80 -24.68
N VAL A 194 -7.46 7.50 -24.87
CA VAL A 194 -7.17 6.80 -26.12
C VAL A 194 -7.95 7.39 -27.29
N ASP A 195 -9.25 7.62 -27.12
CA ASP A 195 -10.10 8.24 -28.15
C ASP A 195 -9.55 9.61 -28.57
N SER A 196 -9.12 10.44 -27.61
CA SER A 196 -8.46 11.74 -27.89
C SER A 196 -7.10 11.61 -28.58
N ILE A 197 -6.33 10.55 -28.32
CA ILE A 197 -5.06 10.30 -29.03
C ILE A 197 -5.33 9.83 -30.47
N LEU A 198 -6.35 9.00 -30.65
CA LEU A 198 -6.72 8.40 -31.93
C LEU A 198 -7.53 9.33 -32.83
N GLN A 199 -8.00 10.48 -32.32
CA GLN A 199 -8.76 11.45 -33.09
C GLN A 199 -8.09 11.77 -34.44
N GLY A 200 -8.86 11.65 -35.53
CA GLY A 200 -8.40 11.90 -36.90
C GLY A 200 -7.51 10.80 -37.50
N ILE A 201 -7.64 9.55 -37.03
CA ILE A 201 -7.09 8.36 -37.71
C ILE A 201 -8.18 7.75 -38.59
N ASP A 202 -7.79 7.28 -39.78
CA ASP A 202 -8.64 6.48 -40.66
C ASP A 202 -8.66 5.02 -40.15
N GLU A 203 -9.86 4.52 -39.84
CA GLU A 203 -10.09 3.17 -39.29
C GLU A 203 -9.70 2.03 -40.24
N SER A 204 -9.37 2.35 -41.51
CA SER A 204 -9.01 1.37 -42.54
C SER A 204 -7.54 0.92 -42.55
N THR A 205 -6.69 1.44 -41.65
CA THR A 205 -5.26 1.10 -41.62
C THR A 205 -4.93 0.07 -40.53
N PRO A 206 -4.78 -1.24 -40.85
CA PRO A 206 -4.33 -2.22 -39.89
C PRO A 206 -2.81 -2.08 -39.69
N VAL A 207 -2.38 -1.90 -38.44
CA VAL A 207 -0.95 -1.93 -38.07
C VAL A 207 -0.80 -2.86 -36.88
N ALA A 208 0.07 -3.86 -37.02
CA ALA A 208 0.39 -4.77 -35.92
C ALA A 208 1.06 -3.98 -34.79
N ALA A 209 0.62 -4.17 -33.55
CA ALA A 209 1.30 -3.62 -32.39
C ALA A 209 2.54 -4.47 -32.04
N GLU A 210 3.72 -3.83 -31.93
CA GLU A 210 4.87 -4.46 -31.28
C GLU A 210 4.74 -4.32 -29.76
N ASN A 211 4.95 -5.43 -29.05
CA ASN A 211 4.95 -5.49 -27.59
C ASN A 211 6.17 -4.72 -27.05
N SER A 212 6.04 -3.41 -26.84
CA SER A 212 7.07 -2.67 -26.11
C SER A 212 6.94 -2.98 -24.61
N VAL A 213 7.75 -3.93 -24.14
CA VAL A 213 7.91 -4.21 -22.70
C VAL A 213 8.48 -2.96 -22.04
N VAL A 214 7.69 -2.31 -21.17
CA VAL A 214 8.17 -1.18 -20.36
C VAL A 214 8.90 -1.77 -19.14
N GLU A 215 10.15 -2.15 -19.35
CA GLU A 215 10.95 -2.96 -18.41
C GLU A 215 11.71 -2.14 -17.34
N LEU A 216 11.37 -0.85 -17.13
CA LEU A 216 12.25 0.08 -16.40
C LEU A 216 11.83 0.44 -14.95
N TRP A 217 10.82 -0.22 -14.38
CA TRP A 217 10.18 0.27 -13.14
C TRP A 217 10.12 -0.84 -12.09
N SER A 218 10.41 -0.50 -10.84
CA SER A 218 10.18 -1.43 -9.72
C SER A 218 8.67 -1.71 -9.63
N PRO A 219 8.25 -2.98 -9.74
CA PRO A 219 6.84 -3.33 -9.63
C PRO A 219 6.30 -3.01 -8.23
N TYR A 220 7.16 -2.97 -7.21
CA TYR A 220 6.78 -2.65 -5.84
C TYR A 220 6.34 -1.19 -5.68
N THR A 221 7.09 -0.20 -6.17
CA THR A 221 6.71 1.23 -6.02
C THR A 221 5.78 1.75 -7.12
N ASN A 222 5.51 0.95 -8.15
CA ASN A 222 4.68 1.36 -9.29
C ASN A 222 3.63 0.30 -9.66
N GLN A 223 3.07 -0.37 -8.65
CA GLN A 223 2.11 -1.46 -8.79
C GLN A 223 0.93 -1.12 -9.70
N ALA A 224 0.41 0.11 -9.61
CA ALA A 224 -0.72 0.55 -10.43
C ALA A 224 -0.45 0.55 -11.95
N PHE A 225 0.83 0.57 -12.34
CA PHE A 225 1.31 0.62 -13.72
C PHE A 225 2.03 -0.66 -14.14
N SER A 226 2.08 -1.67 -13.26
CA SER A 226 2.73 -2.95 -13.49
C SER A 226 1.70 -4.06 -13.68
N SER A 227 2.10 -5.31 -13.86
CA SER A 227 1.17 -6.44 -13.79
C SER A 227 0.46 -6.48 -12.42
N PRO A 228 -0.78 -7.00 -12.33
CA PRO A 228 -1.45 -7.18 -11.06
C PRO A 228 -0.53 -7.89 -10.07
N PRO A 229 -0.43 -7.38 -8.84
CA PRO A 229 0.32 -8.06 -7.80
C PRO A 229 -0.19 -9.49 -7.61
N SER A 230 0.73 -10.46 -7.59
CA SER A 230 0.41 -11.87 -7.41
C SER A 230 1.36 -12.51 -6.41
N PHE A 231 0.83 -13.44 -5.63
CA PHE A 231 1.63 -14.21 -4.70
C PHE A 231 2.54 -15.19 -5.46
N SER A 232 3.85 -14.99 -5.38
CA SER A 232 4.85 -15.90 -5.95
C SER A 232 5.85 -16.32 -4.88
N LEU A 233 5.75 -17.57 -4.42
CA LEU A 233 6.69 -18.12 -3.47
C LEU A 233 8.13 -18.17 -4.01
N ALA A 234 8.28 -18.38 -5.33
CA ALA A 234 9.58 -18.33 -5.98
C ALA A 234 10.21 -16.92 -5.88
N ASN A 235 9.42 -15.86 -6.09
CA ASN A 235 9.90 -14.48 -5.94
C ASN A 235 10.26 -14.19 -4.49
N LEU A 236 9.46 -14.65 -3.52
CA LEU A 236 9.76 -14.49 -2.09
C LEU A 236 11.05 -15.20 -1.68
N ILE A 237 11.26 -16.42 -2.18
CA ILE A 237 12.50 -17.18 -1.94
C ILE A 237 13.69 -16.46 -2.57
N SER A 238 13.55 -15.97 -3.81
CA SER A 238 14.60 -15.21 -4.49
C SER A 238 14.95 -13.93 -3.72
N LEU A 239 13.95 -13.18 -3.27
CA LEU A 239 14.16 -11.96 -2.47
C LEU A 239 14.85 -12.28 -1.14
N ALA A 240 14.45 -13.35 -0.45
CA ALA A 240 15.10 -13.80 0.78
C ALA A 240 16.54 -14.28 0.54
N GLN A 241 16.82 -14.96 -0.57
CA GLN A 241 18.16 -15.39 -0.97
C GLN A 241 19.08 -14.19 -1.23
N THR A 242 18.63 -13.23 -2.02
CA THR A 242 19.38 -11.99 -2.28
C THR A 242 19.75 -11.27 -0.97
N ARG A 243 18.83 -11.24 0.01
CA ARG A 243 19.09 -10.64 1.33
C ARG A 243 20.07 -11.44 2.17
N LEU A 244 19.99 -12.77 2.12
CA LEU A 244 20.94 -13.64 2.78
C LEU A 244 22.35 -13.47 2.20
N GLU A 245 22.48 -13.46 0.88
CA GLU A 245 23.75 -13.25 0.19
C GLU A 245 24.36 -11.89 0.53
N ALA A 246 23.57 -10.81 0.50
CA ALA A 246 24.02 -9.50 0.94
C ALA A 246 24.50 -9.48 2.41
N THR A 247 23.86 -10.25 3.29
CA THR A 247 24.26 -10.38 4.69
C THR A 247 25.56 -11.19 4.84
N ILE A 248 25.73 -12.25 4.06
CA ILE A 248 26.95 -13.06 4.00
C ILE A 248 28.11 -12.19 3.51
N ASP A 249 27.90 -11.41 2.45
CA ASP A 249 28.90 -10.47 1.93
C ASP A 249 29.29 -9.42 2.97
N HIS A 250 28.31 -8.86 3.69
CA HIS A 250 28.57 -7.93 4.78
C HIS A 250 29.44 -8.54 5.89
N LEU A 251 29.12 -9.77 6.32
CA LEU A 251 29.91 -10.49 7.33
C LEU A 251 31.31 -10.80 6.82
N TRP A 252 31.43 -11.29 5.59
CA TRP A 252 32.69 -11.61 4.94
C TRP A 252 33.59 -10.38 4.87
N LEU A 253 33.09 -9.25 4.36
CA LEU A 253 33.85 -7.99 4.28
C LEU A 253 34.24 -7.48 5.67
N SER A 254 33.36 -7.60 6.66
CA SER A 254 33.67 -7.20 8.04
C SER A 254 34.79 -8.03 8.67
N GLN A 255 34.94 -9.29 8.28
CA GLN A 255 35.99 -10.20 8.78
C GLN A 255 37.29 -10.11 7.98
N THR A 256 37.20 -9.84 6.68
CA THR A 256 38.35 -9.92 5.75
C THR A 256 38.96 -8.57 5.39
N GLU A 257 38.19 -7.48 5.48
CA GLU A 257 38.61 -6.14 5.06
C GLU A 257 38.64 -5.17 6.26
N PRO A 258 39.81 -4.92 6.89
CA PRO A 258 39.91 -4.03 8.04
C PRO A 258 39.42 -2.60 7.77
N ALA A 259 39.58 -2.11 6.54
CA ALA A 259 39.08 -0.79 6.13
C ALA A 259 37.55 -0.74 6.13
N TYR A 260 36.90 -1.81 5.65
CA TYR A 260 35.45 -1.95 5.69
C TYR A 260 34.94 -2.02 7.13
N MET A 261 35.54 -2.88 7.96
CA MET A 261 35.18 -3.00 9.37
C MET A 261 35.35 -1.69 10.13
N LYS A 262 36.46 -0.97 9.88
CA LYS A 262 36.70 0.36 10.48
C LYS A 262 35.62 1.36 10.06
N ARG A 263 35.24 1.40 8.78
CA ARG A 263 34.15 2.27 8.30
C ARG A 263 32.83 1.90 8.97
N TYR A 264 32.50 0.61 9.01
CA TYR A 264 31.28 0.11 9.65
C TYR A 264 31.22 0.43 11.15
N ILE A 265 32.32 0.24 11.89
CA ILE A 265 32.41 0.65 13.30
C ILE A 265 32.21 2.15 13.45
N LEU A 266 32.86 2.97 12.61
CA LEU A 266 32.66 4.42 12.65
C LEU A 266 31.18 4.74 12.42
N ASP A 267 30.54 4.15 11.43
CA ASP A 267 29.12 4.35 11.12
C ASP A 267 28.18 3.86 12.23
N MET A 268 28.55 2.80 12.94
CA MET A 268 27.83 2.31 14.12
C MET A 268 28.02 3.24 15.33
N CYS A 269 29.24 3.77 15.52
CA CYS A 269 29.58 4.70 16.60
C CYS A 269 29.04 6.12 16.37
N HIS A 270 28.59 6.45 15.15
CA HIS A 270 27.83 7.67 14.87
C HIS A 270 26.40 7.56 15.42
N GLY A 271 26.26 7.76 16.73
CA GLY A 271 24.99 7.79 17.47
C GLY A 271 25.09 7.11 18.83
N GLY A 272 24.33 7.58 19.82
CA GLY A 272 24.37 7.07 21.20
C GLY A 272 23.77 5.67 21.41
N ALA A 273 23.21 5.02 20.38
CA ALA A 273 22.51 3.73 20.50
C ALA A 273 23.34 2.48 20.17
N TYR A 274 24.66 2.58 19.94
CA TYR A 274 25.51 1.41 19.66
C TYR A 274 25.26 0.22 20.62
N GLU A 275 25.16 0.51 21.93
CA GLU A 275 24.86 -0.47 22.99
C GLU A 275 23.54 -1.24 22.81
N LEU A 276 22.54 -0.64 22.14
CA LEU A 276 21.21 -1.22 21.92
C LEU A 276 21.12 -2.09 20.65
N THR A 277 22.17 -2.11 19.84
CA THR A 277 22.15 -2.67 18.48
C THR A 277 23.09 -3.87 18.25
N LYS A 278 23.89 -4.23 19.25
CA LYS A 278 24.90 -5.30 19.16
C LYS A 278 24.34 -6.70 18.92
N ASP A 279 23.06 -6.94 19.21
CA ASP A 279 22.42 -8.26 19.09
C ASP A 279 21.78 -8.51 17.70
N MET A 280 21.98 -7.62 16.72
CA MET A 280 21.20 -7.60 15.48
C MET A 280 21.75 -8.45 14.32
N GLY A 281 22.64 -9.40 14.59
CA GLY A 281 23.40 -10.12 13.55
C GLY A 281 22.80 -11.43 13.02
N LEU A 282 21.52 -11.78 13.21
CA LEU A 282 21.09 -13.18 13.03
C LEU A 282 19.83 -13.47 12.18
N ASP A 283 19.08 -12.50 11.65
CA ASP A 283 17.72 -12.81 11.14
C ASP A 283 17.63 -13.27 9.70
N GLY A 284 18.63 -12.99 8.85
CA GLY A 284 18.66 -13.53 7.49
C GLY A 284 18.60 -15.07 7.47
N TRP A 285 19.10 -15.71 8.53
CA TRP A 285 19.11 -17.16 8.69
C TRP A 285 17.73 -17.74 9.02
N LEU A 286 16.90 -17.03 9.81
CA LEU A 286 15.58 -17.51 10.23
C LEU A 286 14.58 -17.57 9.07
N TYR A 287 14.69 -16.64 8.12
CA TYR A 287 13.81 -16.59 6.94
C TYR A 287 13.98 -17.79 6.01
N ARG A 288 15.22 -18.21 5.74
CA ARG A 288 15.50 -19.32 4.82
C ARG A 288 14.99 -20.66 5.37
N GLU A 289 15.21 -20.92 6.65
CA GLU A 289 14.73 -22.16 7.29
C GLU A 289 13.20 -22.18 7.40
N SER A 290 12.55 -21.01 7.49
CA SER A 290 11.08 -20.90 7.54
C SER A 290 10.41 -21.01 6.16
N LEU A 291 11.11 -20.66 5.07
CA LEU A 291 10.58 -20.68 3.70
C LEU A 291 10.69 -22.06 3.01
N LYS A 292 11.71 -22.87 3.34
CA LYS A 292 11.92 -24.20 2.75
C LYS A 292 10.73 -25.16 2.96
N PRO A 293 10.15 -25.31 4.17
CA PRO A 293 9.02 -26.20 4.39
C PRO A 293 7.76 -25.78 3.60
N SER A 294 7.55 -24.47 3.46
CA SER A 294 6.39 -23.89 2.76
C SER A 294 6.44 -24.14 1.25
N SER A 295 7.64 -24.18 0.65
CA SER A 295 7.82 -24.53 -0.77
C SER A 295 7.50 -25.99 -1.09
N LEU A 296 7.99 -26.90 -0.26
CA LEU A 296 7.72 -28.34 -0.37
C LEU A 296 6.23 -28.66 -0.15
N ALA A 297 5.55 -27.90 0.70
CA ALA A 297 4.11 -28.01 0.87
C ALA A 297 3.34 -27.40 -0.32
N GLY A 298 3.76 -26.24 -0.82
CA GLY A 298 3.12 -25.55 -1.94
C GLY A 298 3.04 -26.41 -3.20
N ASP A 299 4.15 -27.01 -3.63
CA ASP A 299 4.18 -27.86 -4.83
C ASP A 299 3.29 -29.12 -4.69
N ARG A 300 3.08 -29.59 -3.46
CA ARG A 300 2.22 -30.75 -3.17
C ARG A 300 0.72 -30.42 -3.22
N PHE A 301 0.34 -29.17 -2.94
CA PHE A 301 -1.05 -28.75 -2.83
C PHE A 301 -1.52 -27.83 -3.97
N ARG A 302 -0.62 -27.32 -4.81
CA ARG A 302 -0.91 -26.36 -5.90
C ARG A 302 -2.04 -26.81 -6.83
N ASP A 303 -2.11 -28.10 -7.13
CA ASP A 303 -3.11 -28.65 -8.06
C ASP A 303 -4.43 -29.07 -7.37
N ASN A 304 -4.51 -28.97 -6.04
CA ASN A 304 -5.60 -29.53 -5.23
C ASN A 304 -6.41 -28.47 -4.45
N VAL A 305 -6.12 -27.18 -4.58
CA VAL A 305 -6.87 -26.10 -3.93
C VAL A 305 -7.58 -25.29 -5.00
N ALA A 306 -8.91 -25.38 -5.06
CA ALA A 306 -9.69 -24.51 -5.92
C ALA A 306 -9.77 -23.09 -5.32
N GLN A 307 -9.85 -22.08 -6.20
CA GLN A 307 -9.99 -20.69 -5.77
C GLN A 307 -11.27 -20.52 -4.92
N GLY A 308 -11.14 -19.88 -3.76
CA GLY A 308 -12.24 -19.69 -2.81
C GLY A 308 -12.42 -20.80 -1.77
N GLU A 309 -11.71 -21.92 -1.89
CA GLU A 309 -11.69 -22.98 -0.88
C GLU A 309 -10.69 -22.68 0.24
N ASP A 310 -10.92 -23.30 1.39
CA ASP A 310 -10.00 -23.20 2.52
C ASP A 310 -8.67 -23.88 2.18
N LEU A 311 -7.57 -23.23 2.56
CA LEU A 311 -6.26 -23.87 2.45
C LEU A 311 -6.17 -25.08 3.40
N PRO A 312 -5.43 -26.14 3.02
CA PRO A 312 -5.15 -27.25 3.92
C PRO A 312 -4.55 -26.71 5.23
N SER A 313 -5.11 -27.11 6.39
CA SER A 313 -4.76 -26.50 7.69
C SER A 313 -3.26 -26.44 8.00
N LYS A 314 -2.47 -27.43 7.56
CA LYS A 314 -1.01 -27.41 7.76
C LYS A 314 -0.33 -26.33 6.91
N TYR A 315 -0.79 -26.15 5.68
CA TYR A 315 -0.29 -25.13 4.77
C TYR A 315 -0.71 -23.74 5.26
N ASP A 316 -1.99 -23.57 5.61
CA ASP A 316 -2.51 -22.32 6.20
C ASP A 316 -1.74 -21.89 7.46
N LYS A 317 -1.45 -22.82 8.38
CA LYS A 317 -0.63 -22.52 9.57
C LYS A 317 0.82 -22.14 9.24
N ALA A 318 1.43 -22.82 8.27
CA ALA A 318 2.80 -22.48 7.84
C ALA A 318 2.84 -21.10 7.19
N LEU A 319 1.79 -20.79 6.41
CA LEU A 319 1.58 -19.50 5.80
C LEU A 319 1.40 -18.40 6.89
N GLY A 320 0.49 -18.58 7.84
CA GLY A 320 0.29 -17.63 8.94
C GLY A 320 1.53 -17.43 9.82
N ALA A 321 2.32 -18.47 10.05
CA ALA A 321 3.58 -18.36 10.79
C ALA A 321 4.62 -17.51 10.04
N LEU A 322 4.69 -17.64 8.71
CA LEU A 322 5.57 -16.84 7.87
C LEU A 322 5.11 -15.38 7.78
N GLU A 323 3.80 -15.14 7.67
CA GLU A 323 3.23 -13.80 7.77
C GLU A 323 3.63 -13.11 9.08
N LEU A 324 3.45 -13.81 10.21
CA LEU A 324 3.82 -13.30 11.54
C LEU A 324 5.32 -12.97 11.61
N LEU A 325 6.17 -13.82 11.04
CA LEU A 325 7.61 -13.60 11.01
C LEU A 325 7.97 -12.32 10.23
N VAL A 326 7.45 -12.19 9.00
CA VAL A 326 7.68 -11.02 8.15
C VAL A 326 7.16 -9.75 8.83
N TRP A 327 5.98 -9.81 9.43
CA TRP A 327 5.38 -8.69 10.15
C TRP A 327 6.22 -8.25 11.36
N ASN A 328 6.70 -9.20 12.16
CA ASN A 328 7.55 -8.90 13.31
C ASN A 328 8.87 -8.25 12.90
N ASP A 329 9.48 -8.70 11.80
CA ASP A 329 10.68 -8.07 11.27
C ASP A 329 10.43 -6.66 10.73
N ILE A 330 9.32 -6.44 10.02
CA ILE A 330 8.89 -5.10 9.62
C ILE A 330 8.78 -4.20 10.85
N ASN A 331 7.99 -4.61 11.85
CA ASN A 331 7.78 -3.84 13.08
C ASN A 331 9.08 -3.53 13.82
N ARG A 332 10.00 -4.49 13.84
CA ARG A 332 11.33 -4.32 14.41
C ARG A 332 12.14 -3.30 13.61
N ARG A 333 12.22 -3.44 12.29
CA ARG A 333 12.95 -2.51 11.40
C ARG A 333 12.39 -1.09 11.46
N CYS A 334 11.06 -0.94 11.53
CA CYS A 334 10.40 0.34 11.81
C CYS A 334 10.85 0.94 13.15
N GLY A 335 10.92 0.12 14.21
CA GLY A 335 11.41 0.54 15.51
C GLY A 335 12.89 0.95 15.50
N LEU A 336 13.72 0.21 14.77
CA LEU A 336 15.14 0.54 14.58
C LEU A 336 15.30 1.84 13.80
N LEU A 337 14.49 2.05 12.76
CA LEU A 337 14.50 3.28 11.99
C LEU A 337 14.20 4.48 12.90
N GLY A 338 13.24 4.35 13.81
CA GLY A 338 12.90 5.42 14.75
C GLY A 338 13.93 5.66 15.85
N ARG A 339 14.69 4.64 16.25
CA ARG A 339 15.79 4.81 17.21
C ARG A 339 17.04 5.41 16.56
N THR A 340 17.33 5.05 15.31
CA THR A 340 18.57 5.40 14.62
C THR A 340 18.48 6.74 13.89
N THR A 341 17.35 7.04 13.22
CA THR A 341 17.19 8.27 12.43
C THR A 341 17.52 9.54 13.22
N PRO A 342 16.98 9.75 14.44
CA PRO A 342 17.26 10.96 15.22
C PRO A 342 18.71 11.13 15.66
N GLN A 343 19.48 10.05 15.63
CA GLN A 343 20.89 10.06 16.06
C GLN A 343 21.84 10.33 14.90
N ARG A 344 21.36 10.31 13.65
CA ARG A 344 22.19 10.52 12.48
C ARG A 344 22.49 12.01 12.30
N PRO A 345 23.73 12.38 11.93
CA PRO A 345 24.09 13.79 11.75
C PRO A 345 23.15 14.57 10.82
N GLY A 346 22.61 13.90 9.79
CA GLY A 346 21.68 14.50 8.82
C GLY A 346 20.25 14.77 9.33
N PHE A 347 19.92 14.36 10.55
CA PHE A 347 18.60 14.53 11.15
C PHE A 347 18.65 14.99 12.62
N SER A 348 19.80 14.86 13.29
CA SER A 348 19.93 15.16 14.73
C SER A 348 19.50 16.57 15.13
N ASP A 349 19.56 17.52 14.21
CA ASP A 349 19.08 18.88 14.38
C ASP A 349 17.55 19.03 14.37
N ILE A 350 16.81 18.02 13.93
CA ILE A 350 15.33 17.98 13.90
C ILE A 350 14.76 17.44 15.22
N TYR A 351 15.54 16.66 15.97
CA TYR A 351 15.06 15.92 17.14
C TYR A 351 15.63 16.46 18.47
N THR A 352 14.91 16.19 19.55
CA THR A 352 15.32 16.39 20.94
C THR A 352 15.21 15.06 21.68
N THR A 353 16.26 14.73 22.43
CA THR A 353 16.29 13.56 23.30
C THR A 353 16.14 14.01 24.73
N THR A 354 15.10 13.54 25.41
CA THR A 354 14.84 13.80 26.83
C THR A 354 14.89 12.50 27.60
N LYS A 355 15.53 12.53 28.78
CA LYS A 355 15.56 11.37 29.68
C LYS A 355 14.33 11.39 30.56
N LYS A 356 13.50 10.35 30.48
CA LYS A 356 12.32 10.17 31.32
C LYS A 356 12.65 9.17 32.42
N PHE A 357 12.74 9.68 33.63
CA PHE A 357 12.94 8.86 34.83
C PHE A 357 11.65 8.08 35.11
N GLN A 358 11.78 6.77 35.29
CA GLN A 358 10.66 5.91 35.67
C GLN A 358 10.77 5.58 37.15
N GLU A 359 9.64 5.57 37.86
CA GLU A 359 9.60 5.20 39.28
C GLU A 359 9.99 3.72 39.49
N GLN A 360 9.75 2.88 38.49
CA GLN A 360 10.13 1.46 38.46
C GLN A 360 10.63 1.10 37.06
N GLY A 361 11.86 0.58 36.97
CA GLY A 361 12.49 0.17 35.71
C GLY A 361 13.62 1.11 35.26
N PRO A 362 14.32 0.77 34.17
CA PRO A 362 15.38 1.62 33.62
C PRO A 362 14.81 2.91 33.04
N ASP A 363 15.55 4.01 33.22
CA ASP A 363 15.22 5.30 32.59
C ASP A 363 15.04 5.13 31.07
N ILE A 364 14.01 5.77 30.53
CA ILE A 364 13.73 5.73 29.09
C ILE A 364 14.25 7.00 28.43
N LEU A 365 15.00 6.85 27.34
CA LEU A 365 15.28 7.95 26.42
C LEU A 365 14.06 8.15 25.52
N GLU A 366 13.40 9.30 25.69
CA GLU A 366 12.31 9.72 24.84
C GLU A 366 12.87 10.64 23.76
N VAL A 367 12.64 10.29 22.50
CA VAL A 367 13.09 11.08 21.35
C VAL A 367 11.87 11.69 20.69
N ASN A 368 11.83 13.01 20.66
CA ASN A 368 10.73 13.79 20.11
C ASN A 368 11.26 14.70 19.00
N ARG A 369 10.43 15.04 18.02
CA ARG A 369 10.77 16.14 17.10
C ARG A 369 10.76 17.45 17.88
N LYS A 370 11.64 18.37 17.50
CA LYS A 370 11.60 19.74 18.00
C LYS A 370 10.22 20.35 17.71
N SER A 371 9.69 21.10 18.67
CA SER A 371 8.38 21.74 18.56
C SER A 371 8.36 22.83 17.48
N GLY A 372 7.15 23.32 17.14
CA GLY A 372 6.96 24.36 16.13
C GLY A 372 6.67 23.77 14.74
N LEU A 373 7.25 24.35 13.68
CA LEU A 373 6.95 23.97 12.29
C LEU A 373 7.27 22.51 11.97
N LEU A 374 8.27 21.92 12.63
CA LEU A 374 8.65 20.50 12.46
C LEU A 374 7.62 19.52 13.05
N SER A 375 6.66 20.03 13.83
CA SER A 375 5.49 19.25 14.24
C SER A 375 4.35 19.32 13.20
N ASP A 376 4.32 20.33 12.32
CA ASP A 376 3.28 20.42 11.31
C ASP A 376 3.53 19.43 10.14
N LEU A 377 2.55 18.56 9.89
CA LEU A 377 2.67 17.50 8.88
C LEU A 377 2.74 18.06 7.45
N LYS A 378 2.06 19.19 7.19
CA LYS A 378 2.11 19.84 5.88
C LYS A 378 3.47 20.48 5.67
N TYR A 379 3.97 21.19 6.67
CA TYR A 379 5.29 21.81 6.63
C TYR A 379 6.40 20.76 6.42
N THR A 380 6.37 19.66 7.18
CA THR A 380 7.35 18.58 7.02
C THR A 380 7.24 17.90 5.67
N PHE A 381 6.04 17.67 5.14
CA PHE A 381 5.88 17.15 3.78
C PHE A 381 6.42 18.09 2.69
N GLU A 382 6.23 19.41 2.85
CA GLU A 382 6.63 20.40 1.85
C GLU A 382 8.11 20.80 1.92
N ASN A 383 8.73 20.73 3.11
CA ASN A 383 10.06 21.27 3.36
C ASN A 383 11.08 20.22 3.85
N GLU A 384 10.64 19.14 4.47
CA GLU A 384 11.48 18.08 5.07
C GLU A 384 11.00 16.69 4.63
N LEU A 385 10.80 16.50 3.33
CA LEU A 385 10.13 15.31 2.77
C LEU A 385 10.85 14.00 3.12
N LEU A 386 12.18 14.03 3.21
CA LEU A 386 12.97 12.89 3.65
C LEU A 386 12.63 12.49 5.09
N ASP A 387 12.68 13.43 6.04
CA ASP A 387 12.30 13.19 7.44
C ASP A 387 10.82 12.79 7.58
N TYR A 388 9.94 13.41 6.78
CA TYR A 388 8.53 13.05 6.70
C TYR A 388 8.36 11.56 6.36
N CYS A 389 9.04 11.07 5.32
CA CYS A 389 8.95 9.67 4.93
C CYS A 389 9.49 8.75 6.02
N LEU A 390 10.69 9.04 6.56
CA LEU A 390 11.33 8.22 7.57
C LEU A 390 10.50 8.13 8.86
N ALA A 391 9.86 9.22 9.29
CA ALA A 391 9.01 9.20 10.48
C ALA A 391 7.70 8.44 10.26
N ASN A 392 7.10 8.55 9.08
CA ASN A 392 5.87 7.80 8.79
C ASN A 392 6.14 6.30 8.60
N LEU A 393 7.32 5.91 8.11
CA LEU A 393 7.75 4.51 8.03
C LEU A 393 7.95 3.84 9.41
N GLN A 394 8.03 4.62 10.50
CA GLN A 394 8.17 4.09 11.86
C GLN A 394 6.82 3.74 12.51
N ILE A 395 5.71 4.15 11.90
CA ILE A 395 4.38 3.98 12.47
C ILE A 395 4.01 2.50 12.43
N LYS A 396 3.91 1.87 13.61
CA LYS A 396 3.36 0.52 13.71
C LYS A 396 1.84 0.57 13.53
N ALA A 397 1.29 -0.42 12.84
CA ALA A 397 -0.16 -0.49 12.60
C ALA A 397 -0.96 -0.96 13.83
N ASP A 398 -0.29 -1.51 14.85
CA ASP A 398 -0.89 -2.19 16.01
C ASP A 398 -0.95 -1.34 17.30
N ILE A 399 -0.30 -0.16 17.32
CA ILE A 399 -0.32 0.67 18.52
C ILE A 399 -1.67 1.39 18.60
N GLN A 400 -2.55 0.89 19.48
CA GLN A 400 -3.71 1.63 19.98
C GLN A 400 -3.30 3.07 20.25
N GLN A 401 -4.00 4.00 19.59
CA GLN A 401 -3.78 5.43 19.72
C GLN A 401 -3.79 5.79 21.21
N LYS A 402 -2.65 6.26 21.75
CA LYS A 402 -2.74 6.95 23.05
C LYS A 402 -3.59 8.20 22.82
N PRO A 403 -4.50 8.55 23.74
CA PRO A 403 -5.42 9.68 23.59
C PRO A 403 -4.76 11.02 23.26
N ASN A 404 -3.44 11.14 23.46
CA ASN A 404 -2.66 12.37 23.29
C ASN A 404 -1.56 12.24 22.22
N THR A 405 -1.53 11.15 21.44
CA THR A 405 -0.60 10.99 20.31
C THR A 405 -1.36 11.09 19.01
N TRP A 406 -0.93 12.04 18.16
CA TRP A 406 -1.18 12.23 16.73
C TRP A 406 -2.26 11.33 16.09
N PRO A 407 -3.27 11.88 15.37
CA PRO A 407 -4.03 11.11 14.40
C PRO A 407 -3.06 10.72 13.26
N LYS A 408 -2.38 9.60 13.44
CA LYS A 408 -1.42 9.07 12.49
C LYS A 408 -2.23 8.51 11.32
N VAL A 409 -2.34 9.30 10.26
CA VAL A 409 -2.76 8.79 8.97
C VAL A 409 -1.81 7.66 8.62
N THR A 410 -2.27 6.41 8.70
CA THR A 410 -1.46 5.25 8.35
C THR A 410 -1.32 5.26 6.84
N ILE A 411 -0.24 5.89 6.37
CA ILE A 411 0.13 5.91 4.96
C ILE A 411 0.77 4.56 4.65
N ASP A 412 0.31 3.92 3.58
CA ASP A 412 0.87 2.65 3.16
C ASP A 412 2.38 2.77 2.89
N HIS A 413 3.15 1.76 3.31
CA HIS A 413 4.60 1.78 3.16
C HIS A 413 5.02 1.85 1.69
N THR A 414 4.26 1.21 0.79
CA THR A 414 4.52 1.26 -0.65
C THR A 414 4.46 2.70 -1.16
N LEU A 415 3.46 3.46 -0.72
CA LEU A 415 3.32 4.87 -1.06
C LEU A 415 4.47 5.71 -0.49
N LEU A 416 4.88 5.47 0.75
CA LEU A 416 6.03 6.15 1.37
C LEU A 416 7.35 5.86 0.64
N PHE A 417 7.60 4.60 0.26
CA PHE A 417 8.77 4.25 -0.55
C PHE A 417 8.72 4.90 -1.93
N SER A 418 7.53 4.99 -2.55
CA SER A 418 7.36 5.66 -3.84
C SER A 418 7.65 7.16 -3.76
N ILE A 419 7.24 7.82 -2.67
CA ILE A 419 7.56 9.22 -2.38
C ILE A 419 9.06 9.38 -2.17
N LEU A 420 9.66 8.50 -1.35
CA LEU A 420 11.09 8.52 -1.04
C LEU A 420 11.95 8.33 -2.29
N ASP A 421 11.65 7.33 -3.12
CA ASP A 421 12.35 7.08 -4.38
C ASP A 421 12.27 8.29 -5.32
N ASN A 422 11.09 8.90 -5.44
CA ASN A 422 10.91 10.09 -6.28
C ASN A 422 11.70 11.30 -5.74
N HIS A 423 11.69 11.50 -4.42
CA HIS A 423 12.44 12.57 -3.76
C HIS A 423 13.93 12.39 -3.96
N LEU A 424 14.45 11.19 -3.68
CA LEU A 424 15.87 10.89 -3.82
C LEU A 424 16.31 10.99 -5.29
N ALA A 425 15.52 10.55 -6.26
CA ALA A 425 15.87 10.69 -7.68
C ALA A 425 16.12 12.16 -8.09
N LYS A 426 15.37 13.12 -7.53
CA LYS A 426 15.46 14.55 -7.82
C LYS A 426 16.41 15.32 -6.90
N SER A 427 16.84 14.70 -5.80
CA SER A 427 17.60 15.35 -4.75
C SER A 427 19.08 15.52 -5.10
N ASN A 428 19.69 16.58 -4.54
CA ASN A 428 21.13 16.82 -4.65
C ASN A 428 21.94 15.87 -3.74
N ILE A 429 23.27 15.89 -3.89
CA ILE A 429 24.18 15.03 -3.12
C ILE A 429 24.06 15.27 -1.61
N LYS A 430 23.88 16.53 -1.18
CA LYS A 430 23.75 16.88 0.24
C LYS A 430 22.53 16.22 0.87
N GLU A 431 21.37 16.31 0.22
CA GLU A 431 20.13 15.69 0.69
C GLU A 431 20.23 14.16 0.70
N LYS A 432 20.80 13.57 -0.37
CA LYS A 432 21.07 12.11 -0.41
C LYS A 432 22.01 11.67 0.70
N SER A 433 23.04 12.47 1.01
CA SER A 433 24.03 12.16 2.04
C SER A 433 23.49 12.19 3.47
N ARG A 434 22.28 12.72 3.69
CA ARG A 434 21.58 12.58 4.98
C ARG A 434 21.24 11.12 5.26
N LEU A 435 20.98 10.33 4.22
CA LEU A 435 20.88 8.87 4.30
C LEU A 435 22.29 8.26 4.25
N TYR A 436 22.86 8.01 5.42
CA TYR A 436 24.11 7.27 5.57
C TYR A 436 23.94 5.79 5.17
N GLU A 437 25.06 5.09 4.92
CA GLU A 437 25.11 3.69 4.50
C GLU A 437 24.20 2.78 5.36
N VAL A 438 24.27 2.92 6.68
CA VAL A 438 23.45 2.12 7.62
C VAL A 438 21.95 2.41 7.48
N SER A 439 21.55 3.67 7.32
CA SER A 439 20.14 4.03 7.13
C SER A 439 19.64 3.56 5.76
N SER A 440 20.48 3.61 4.73
CA SER A 440 20.17 3.08 3.40
C SER A 440 19.96 1.57 3.43
N ASN A 441 20.83 0.82 4.12
CA ASN A 441 20.71 -0.63 4.27
C ASN A 441 19.43 -1.00 5.03
N LEU A 442 19.15 -0.31 6.14
CA LEU A 442 17.93 -0.53 6.91
C LEU A 442 16.66 -0.26 6.08
N LEU A 443 16.64 0.80 5.27
CA LEU A 443 15.52 1.12 4.38
C LEU A 443 15.38 0.09 3.26
N SER A 444 16.49 -0.36 2.68
CA SER A 444 16.50 -1.39 1.66
C SER A 444 15.93 -2.70 2.19
N ASP A 445 16.34 -3.11 3.38
CA ASP A 445 15.79 -4.31 4.01
C ASP A 445 14.34 -4.15 4.42
N LEU A 446 13.95 -2.98 4.96
CA LEU A 446 12.55 -2.71 5.29
C LEU A 446 11.68 -2.76 4.03
N ALA A 447 12.16 -2.24 2.90
CA ALA A 447 11.49 -2.34 1.61
C ALA A 447 11.34 -3.80 1.18
N ALA A 448 12.38 -4.62 1.30
CA ALA A 448 12.30 -6.04 0.98
C ALA A 448 11.32 -6.80 1.88
N SER A 449 11.38 -6.63 3.21
CA SER A 449 10.40 -7.26 4.11
C SER A 449 8.97 -6.79 3.80
N ARG A 450 8.81 -5.51 3.44
CA ARG A 450 7.54 -4.93 2.98
C ARG A 450 7.17 -5.26 1.56
N GLU A 451 8.03 -5.84 0.74
CA GLU A 451 7.69 -6.42 -0.57
C GLU A 451 7.29 -7.89 -0.38
N MET A 452 7.92 -8.56 0.58
CA MET A 452 7.52 -9.90 0.98
C MET A 452 6.12 -9.93 1.58
N PHE A 453 5.69 -8.92 2.34
CA PHE A 453 4.36 -8.87 2.99
C PHE A 453 3.13 -8.64 2.07
N PRO A 454 3.10 -7.71 1.10
CA PRO A 454 1.92 -7.37 0.29
C PRO A 454 1.46 -8.54 -0.58
N HIS A 455 2.40 -9.38 -1.03
CA HIS A 455 2.08 -10.61 -1.75
C HIS A 455 1.27 -11.60 -0.90
N TRP A 456 1.37 -11.54 0.43
CA TRP A 456 0.65 -12.45 1.33
C TRP A 456 -0.80 -12.06 1.55
N LEU A 457 -1.06 -10.76 1.61
CA LEU A 457 -2.43 -10.24 1.68
C LEU A 457 -3.22 -10.45 0.38
N GLU A 458 -2.50 -10.57 -0.75
CA GLU A 458 -3.08 -10.88 -2.06
C GLU A 458 -3.56 -12.33 -2.16
N GLY A 459 -3.08 -13.24 -1.30
CA GLY A 459 -3.48 -14.64 -1.26
C GLY A 459 -4.38 -15.05 -0.09
N ASN A 460 -4.36 -14.36 1.06
CA ASN A 460 -4.97 -14.87 2.29
C ASN A 460 -5.77 -13.89 3.17
N GLY A 461 -5.85 -12.58 2.88
CA GLY A 461 -6.82 -11.68 3.54
C GLY A 461 -6.77 -11.51 5.08
N LEU A 462 -5.76 -12.01 5.80
CA LEU A 462 -5.79 -12.21 7.26
C LEU A 462 -5.74 -10.96 8.17
N VAL A 463 -5.80 -9.73 7.65
CA VAL A 463 -5.69 -8.49 8.49
C VAL A 463 -6.77 -8.39 9.56
N GLU A 464 -7.96 -8.96 9.36
CA GLU A 464 -9.03 -8.92 10.37
C GLU A 464 -8.88 -9.98 11.48
N SER A 465 -8.07 -11.02 11.26
CA SER A 465 -7.94 -12.14 12.19
C SER A 465 -6.90 -11.91 13.30
N PHE A 466 -5.85 -11.11 13.02
CA PHE A 466 -4.78 -10.83 13.98
C PHE A 466 -5.23 -10.00 15.18
N SER A 467 -6.25 -9.15 15.02
CA SER A 467 -6.81 -8.38 16.14
C SER A 467 -7.53 -9.27 17.17
N LYS A 468 -8.00 -10.47 16.78
CA LYS A 468 -8.72 -11.40 17.66
C LYS A 468 -7.81 -12.42 18.36
N HIS A 469 -6.69 -12.81 17.75
CA HIS A 469 -5.83 -13.85 18.31
C HIS A 469 -5.00 -13.38 19.52
N GLN A 470 -4.66 -12.09 19.61
CA GLN A 470 -3.96 -11.53 20.78
C GLN A 470 -4.83 -11.44 22.04
N GLU A 471 -6.16 -11.28 21.90
CA GLU A 471 -7.07 -11.25 23.04
C GLU A 471 -7.22 -12.63 23.72
N SER A 472 -7.12 -13.73 22.96
CA SER A 472 -7.31 -15.08 23.52
C SER A 472 -6.15 -15.62 24.36
N THR A 473 -4.94 -15.10 24.19
CA THR A 473 -3.74 -15.56 24.93
C THR A 473 -3.48 -14.80 26.23
N GLY A 474 -4.30 -13.80 26.57
CA GLY A 474 -4.14 -12.96 27.76
C GLY A 474 -5.02 -13.30 28.98
N GLY A 475 -5.83 -14.36 28.92
CA GLY A 475 -6.90 -14.59 29.92
C GLY A 475 -6.99 -16.02 30.44
N ILE A 476 -5.97 -16.52 31.13
CA ILE A 476 -6.18 -17.63 32.08
C ILE A 476 -6.49 -17.01 33.44
N LEU A 477 -7.79 -16.83 33.72
CA LEU A 477 -8.48 -16.84 35.02
C LEU A 477 -9.79 -16.03 34.93
N ALA A 478 -10.89 -16.68 34.52
CA ALA A 478 -12.23 -16.53 35.13
C ALA A 478 -13.28 -17.33 34.33
N GLY A 479 -14.26 -17.88 35.07
CA GLY A 479 -15.25 -18.88 34.68
C GLY A 479 -16.08 -18.65 33.41
N HIS A 480 -16.50 -19.79 32.86
CA HIS A 480 -17.64 -20.02 31.98
C HIS A 480 -18.67 -18.88 31.86
N GLN A 481 -18.90 -18.43 30.62
CA GLN A 481 -20.26 -18.32 30.06
C GLN A 481 -20.19 -18.42 28.53
N GLU A 482 -20.93 -19.38 27.99
CA GLU A 482 -21.16 -19.59 26.56
C GLU A 482 -22.02 -18.46 25.97
N GLY A 483 -21.72 -18.11 24.72
CA GLY A 483 -22.72 -17.60 23.77
C GLY A 483 -22.88 -16.07 23.68
N LYS A 484 -22.16 -15.46 22.73
CA LYS A 484 -22.63 -14.44 21.76
C LYS A 484 -21.41 -13.75 21.12
N CYS A 485 -21.16 -14.05 19.84
CA CYS A 485 -20.26 -13.25 19.00
C CYS A 485 -21.10 -12.62 17.90
N ASP A 486 -21.68 -11.45 18.20
CA ASP A 486 -22.26 -10.57 17.19
C ASP A 486 -21.17 -9.63 16.63
N GLY A 487 -21.27 -9.36 15.34
CA GLY A 487 -20.21 -8.77 14.52
C GLY A 487 -19.69 -7.41 14.97
N LEU A 488 -18.38 -7.29 15.04
CA LEU A 488 -17.64 -6.04 15.23
C LEU A 488 -17.76 -5.06 14.05
N GLU A 489 -18.34 -5.45 12.91
CA GLU A 489 -18.79 -4.50 11.87
C GLU A 489 -20.20 -3.94 12.13
N ALA A 490 -21.04 -4.63 12.90
CA ALA A 490 -22.41 -4.21 13.22
C ALA A 490 -22.48 -3.31 14.47
N GLU A 491 -21.57 -3.50 15.43
CA GLU A 491 -21.58 -2.74 16.70
C GLU A 491 -21.23 -1.26 16.53
N TRP A 492 -20.53 -0.89 15.45
CA TRP A 492 -20.21 0.51 15.14
C TRP A 492 -21.37 1.29 14.50
N PHE A 493 -22.29 0.61 13.82
CA PHE A 493 -23.52 1.22 13.28
C PHE A 493 -24.67 1.27 14.31
N TYR A 494 -24.66 0.43 15.35
CA TYR A 494 -25.78 0.29 16.28
C TYR A 494 -25.91 1.42 17.32
N ARG A 495 -24.86 2.20 17.60
CA ARG A 495 -24.93 3.34 18.56
C ARG A 495 -25.72 4.56 18.06
N ARG A 496 -26.15 4.63 16.80
CA ARG A 496 -26.86 5.80 16.25
C ARG A 496 -28.38 5.69 16.16
N ARG A 497 -28.99 4.57 16.56
CA ARG A 497 -30.46 4.39 16.47
C ARG A 497 -31.23 4.40 17.79
N VAL A 498 -30.57 4.52 18.94
CA VAL A 498 -31.24 4.50 20.26
C VAL A 498 -31.36 5.89 20.92
N SER A 499 -30.76 6.95 20.36
CA SER A 499 -30.84 8.30 20.96
C SER A 499 -31.86 9.25 20.32
N SER A 500 -32.84 8.75 19.56
CA SER A 500 -33.94 9.58 19.01
C SER A 500 -35.35 9.07 19.37
N ARG A 501 -35.46 8.24 20.42
CA ARG A 501 -36.73 7.96 21.12
C ARG A 501 -36.46 7.81 22.62
N ALA A 502 -36.31 8.95 23.28
CA ALA A 502 -36.73 9.21 24.66
C ALA A 502 -37.02 10.70 24.75
#